data_AF-A0A959YUS5-F1
#
_entry.id   AF-A0A959YUS5-F1
#
_cell.length_a   1.000
_cell.length_b   1.000
_cell.length_c   1.000
_cell.angle_alpha   90.00
_cell.angle_beta   90.00
_cell.angle_gamma   90.00
#
_symmetry.space_group_name_H-M   'P 1'
#
loop_
_entity.id
_entity.type
_entity.pdbx_description
1 polymer ?
#
loop_
_entity_poly.entity_id
_entity_poly.type
_entity_poly.pdbx_seq_one_letter_code
_entity_poly.pdbx_strand_id
1 'polypeptide(L)'
;DPELKDIALAETPWLLDARDERERKERIALLLDLDRMAGEEAKALQQLRDMQGSGGAWSWFGGMRPSPYITRHIVAGYGHLEALGAADLRPDGEVQRMLQRAVGWLDDHLRERHRELKDRLSAKELSAYRPGPDELHHLYARSFFRRWPVSGANAAAYRFFQERAAAEWLSYGLQEQLMLALTLHRSGDGSTARDILNSLRQRATIDDELGMTWKSFRAGMDWWAFPAETHALAIEAFHEVAGDDEAVKQLRIHLLKLKRTTDWKTTKATAEAVHALLLGGPDLLGEGPAPVITVGSERVDPSAQEPGTGAFNATWGPEEVRPDMGRVTVTTTDDRVAWGALHWRYFERMDAVTPHESPFDLSRQVMLRENTDEGPVLVPLDQARTLRPGDVLTVRIELRTDRWLDFVHLKDLRAAGTEPLERLSGYRYQDGLGHYQSVRDAALHIFIDRMAPGTYVFEHELRVTHDGDFSQGITSAQCLYAPEFNSHSEGVRVVVGY
;
A
#
# COMPACT_ATOMS: atom_id res chain seq x y z
N ASP A 1 -14.72 8.50 7.01
CA ASP A 1 -15.91 9.36 6.92
C ASP A 1 -17.17 8.54 6.58
N PRO A 2 -18.13 8.37 7.51
CA PRO A 2 -19.40 7.69 7.25
C PRO A 2 -20.29 8.42 6.23
N GLU A 3 -20.15 9.73 6.06
CA GLU A 3 -21.04 10.56 5.24
C GLU A 3 -20.79 10.40 3.73
N LEU A 4 -19.65 9.82 3.37
CA LEU A 4 -19.18 9.58 2.00
C LEU A 4 -19.35 8.13 1.52
N LYS A 5 -19.89 7.24 2.37
CA LYS A 5 -20.06 5.83 2.02
C LYS A 5 -21.39 5.63 1.30
N ASP A 6 -21.32 5.09 0.09
CA ASP A 6 -22.51 4.81 -0.74
C ASP A 6 -23.27 3.55 -0.28
N ILE A 7 -22.65 2.76 0.60
CA ILE A 7 -23.22 1.56 1.20
C ILE A 7 -23.29 1.70 2.72
N ALA A 8 -24.40 1.22 3.30
CA ALA A 8 -24.47 1.02 4.73
C ALA A 8 -23.40 0.00 5.12
N LEU A 9 -22.48 0.36 6.01
CA LEU A 9 -21.42 -0.53 6.50
C LEU A 9 -21.92 -1.92 6.94
N ALA A 10 -23.17 -1.99 7.42
CA ALA A 10 -23.85 -3.22 7.82
C ALA A 10 -24.07 -4.23 6.68
N GLU A 11 -24.03 -3.78 5.44
CA GLU A 11 -24.20 -4.61 4.24
C GLU A 11 -22.86 -5.12 3.68
N THR A 12 -21.74 -4.74 4.30
CA THR A 12 -20.40 -5.16 3.88
C THR A 12 -19.85 -6.30 4.74
N PRO A 13 -19.07 -7.23 4.17
CA PRO A 13 -18.35 -8.26 4.95
C PRO A 13 -17.35 -7.68 5.97
N TRP A 14 -16.95 -6.41 5.78
CA TRP A 14 -15.90 -5.72 6.54
C TRP A 14 -16.45 -4.83 7.66
N LEU A 15 -17.72 -5.02 8.07
CA LEU A 15 -18.36 -4.25 9.15
C LEU A 15 -17.54 -4.20 10.45
N LEU A 16 -16.85 -5.28 10.80
CA LEU A 16 -16.03 -5.36 12.01
C LEU A 16 -14.79 -4.45 11.93
N ASP A 17 -14.16 -4.32 10.76
CA ASP A 17 -12.96 -3.51 10.57
C ASP A 17 -13.25 -2.00 10.57
N ALA A 18 -14.50 -1.61 10.27
CA ALA A 18 -14.94 -0.22 10.21
C ALA A 18 -15.43 0.36 11.55
N ARG A 19 -15.94 -0.47 12.47
CA ARG A 19 -16.37 -0.02 13.81
C ARG A 19 -15.20 0.48 14.70
N ASP A 20 -13.97 0.22 14.28
CA ASP A 20 -12.72 0.43 15.02
C ASP A 20 -12.07 1.80 14.76
N GLU A 21 -12.59 2.70 13.91
CA GLU A 21 -11.87 3.96 13.60
C GLU A 21 -11.81 4.96 14.76
N ARG A 22 -12.93 5.19 15.45
CA ARG A 22 -12.95 6.03 16.68
C ARG A 22 -12.15 5.38 17.80
N GLU A 23 -12.30 4.07 17.97
CA GLU A 23 -11.55 3.31 18.97
C GLU A 23 -10.04 3.34 18.68
N ARG A 24 -9.63 3.26 17.40
CA ARG A 24 -8.25 3.46 16.96
C ARG A 24 -7.73 4.86 17.30
N LYS A 25 -8.51 5.92 17.07
CA LYS A 25 -8.12 7.29 17.46
C LYS A 25 -7.94 7.41 18.98
N GLU A 26 -8.86 6.87 19.78
CA GLU A 26 -8.74 6.85 21.24
C GLU A 26 -7.51 6.02 21.69
N ARG A 27 -7.20 4.91 21.02
CA ARG A 27 -5.99 4.11 21.28
C ARG A 27 -4.69 4.83 20.90
N ILE A 28 -4.68 5.65 19.85
CA ILE A 28 -3.50 6.47 19.51
C ILE A 28 -3.19 7.46 20.63
N ALA A 29 -4.19 8.11 21.21
CA ALA A 29 -3.97 9.01 22.35
C ALA A 29 -3.33 8.28 23.54
N LEU A 30 -3.73 7.02 23.79
CA LEU A 30 -3.11 6.19 24.82
C LEU A 30 -1.65 5.82 24.50
N LEU A 31 -1.28 5.73 23.22
CA LEU A 31 0.11 5.48 22.80
C LEU A 31 1.02 6.70 22.99
N LEU A 32 0.47 7.89 23.21
CA LEU A 32 1.23 9.12 23.45
C LEU A 32 1.33 9.49 24.95
N ASP A 33 0.79 8.64 25.82
CA ASP A 33 0.99 8.76 27.27
C ASP A 33 2.42 8.33 27.62
N LEU A 34 3.25 9.28 28.04
CA LEU A 34 4.69 9.07 28.25
C LEU A 34 5.01 8.02 29.32
N ASP A 35 4.22 7.97 30.40
CA ASP A 35 4.44 7.01 31.50
C ASP A 35 4.11 5.60 31.03
N ARG A 36 3.01 5.47 30.28
CA ARG A 36 2.63 4.21 29.65
C ARG A 36 3.66 3.76 28.62
N MET A 37 4.11 4.66 27.74
CA MET A 37 5.14 4.37 26.73
C MET A 37 6.41 3.84 27.39
N ALA A 38 6.91 4.53 28.42
CA ALA A 38 8.11 4.11 29.15
C ALA A 38 7.94 2.73 29.81
N GLY A 39 6.75 2.47 30.39
CA GLY A 39 6.44 1.16 30.97
C GLY A 39 6.34 0.03 29.93
N GLU A 40 5.71 0.30 28.78
CA GLU A 40 5.60 -0.66 27.67
C GLU A 40 6.97 -0.94 27.02
N GLU A 41 7.80 0.10 26.82
CA GLU A 41 9.17 -0.03 26.32
C GLU A 41 10.03 -0.88 27.26
N ALA A 42 10.03 -0.58 28.57
CA ALA A 42 10.79 -1.34 29.55
C ALA A 42 10.37 -2.82 29.58
N LYS A 43 9.06 -3.10 29.46
CA LYS A 43 8.53 -4.47 29.40
C LYS A 43 8.95 -5.17 28.10
N ALA A 44 8.88 -4.49 26.96
CA ALA A 44 9.30 -5.05 25.68
C ALA A 44 10.81 -5.35 25.67
N LEU A 45 11.63 -4.44 26.20
CA LEU A 45 13.07 -4.62 26.34
C LEU A 45 13.40 -5.82 27.24
N GLN A 46 12.71 -5.93 28.38
CA GLN A 46 12.86 -7.05 29.30
C GLN A 46 12.54 -8.38 28.61
N GLN A 47 11.44 -8.46 27.87
CA GLN A 47 11.07 -9.66 27.10
C GLN A 47 12.14 -9.99 26.05
N LEU A 48 12.64 -8.98 25.34
CA LEU A 48 13.67 -9.17 24.34
C LEU A 48 14.96 -9.72 24.95
N ARG A 49 15.37 -9.21 26.12
CA ARG A 49 16.51 -9.76 26.87
C ARG A 49 16.27 -11.23 27.21
N ASP A 50 15.13 -11.55 27.81
CA ASP A 50 14.87 -12.89 28.32
C ASP A 50 14.77 -13.93 27.19
N MET A 51 14.43 -13.48 25.98
CA MET A 51 14.43 -14.30 24.77
C MET A 51 15.80 -14.43 24.09
N GLN A 52 16.82 -13.66 24.49
CA GLN A 52 18.14 -13.74 23.89
C GLN A 52 18.91 -14.96 24.44
N GLY A 53 19.26 -15.90 23.56
CA GLY A 53 20.01 -17.09 23.96
C GLY A 53 21.41 -16.77 24.47
N SER A 54 22.06 -17.73 25.13
CA SER A 54 23.44 -17.59 25.66
C SER A 54 24.49 -17.31 24.58
N GLY A 55 24.23 -17.71 23.33
CA GLY A 55 25.05 -17.38 22.17
C GLY A 55 24.87 -15.96 21.62
N GLY A 56 23.88 -15.19 22.08
CA GLY A 56 23.61 -13.81 21.63
C GLY A 56 22.53 -13.68 20.55
N ALA A 57 22.08 -14.78 19.96
CA ALA A 57 20.99 -14.77 18.99
C ALA A 57 19.61 -15.00 19.62
N TRP A 58 18.59 -14.59 18.88
CA TRP A 58 17.19 -14.84 19.20
C TRP A 58 16.64 -16.01 18.38
N SER A 59 15.65 -16.69 18.96
CA SER A 59 14.88 -17.74 18.31
C SER A 59 13.44 -17.27 18.05
N TRP A 60 12.66 -18.05 17.28
CA TRP A 60 11.25 -17.75 17.04
C TRP A 60 10.41 -17.76 18.33
N PHE A 61 10.65 -18.75 19.19
CA PHE A 61 10.11 -18.82 20.54
C PHE A 61 11.22 -19.21 21.51
N GLY A 62 11.08 -18.83 22.79
CA GLY A 62 12.05 -19.18 23.83
C GLY A 62 12.32 -20.68 23.88
N GLY A 63 13.60 -21.06 23.97
CA GLY A 63 14.04 -22.46 24.00
C GLY A 63 14.19 -23.15 22.63
N MET A 64 13.82 -22.48 21.53
CA MET A 64 14.07 -23.01 20.17
C MET A 64 15.51 -22.75 19.70
N ARG A 65 15.85 -23.33 18.54
CA ARG A 65 17.14 -23.05 17.87
C ARG A 65 17.25 -21.55 17.53
N PRO A 66 18.45 -20.95 17.67
CA PRO A 66 18.72 -19.60 17.20
C PRO A 66 18.30 -19.42 15.73
N SER A 67 17.61 -18.31 15.46
CA SER A 67 17.16 -17.96 14.13
C SER A 67 18.02 -16.82 13.58
N PRO A 68 18.79 -17.07 12.50
CA PRO A 68 19.55 -16.02 11.83
C PRO A 68 18.66 -14.88 11.36
N TYR A 69 17.47 -15.20 10.85
CA TYR A 69 16.53 -14.20 10.35
C TYR A 69 16.00 -13.28 11.45
N ILE A 70 15.49 -13.85 12.56
CA ILE A 70 14.95 -13.05 13.67
C ILE A 70 16.04 -12.17 14.26
N THR A 71 17.25 -12.71 14.40
CA THR A 71 18.41 -11.97 14.89
C THR A 71 18.77 -10.81 13.97
N ARG A 72 18.82 -11.02 12.64
CA ARG A 72 19.06 -9.93 11.67
C ARG A 72 17.99 -8.85 11.73
N HIS A 73 16.71 -9.25 11.82
CA HIS A 73 15.59 -8.31 11.87
C HIS A 73 15.65 -7.42 13.12
N ILE A 74 15.92 -8.00 14.30
CA ILE A 74 16.08 -7.23 15.55
C ILE A 74 17.30 -6.30 15.45
N VAL A 75 18.42 -6.79 14.93
CA VAL A 75 19.65 -6.00 14.75
C VAL A 75 19.41 -4.83 13.79
N ALA A 76 18.76 -5.05 12.64
CA ALA A 76 18.41 -3.98 11.71
C ALA A 76 17.46 -2.95 12.34
N GLY A 77 16.41 -3.39 13.04
CA GLY A 77 15.48 -2.49 13.72
C GLY A 77 16.13 -1.61 14.79
N TYR A 78 17.12 -2.13 15.53
CA TYR A 78 17.93 -1.28 16.42
C TYR A 78 18.86 -0.34 15.65
N GLY A 79 19.32 -0.71 14.46
CA GLY A 79 20.03 0.19 13.56
C GLY A 79 19.17 1.38 13.16
N HIS A 80 17.89 1.15 12.87
CA HIS A 80 16.89 2.20 12.63
C HIS A 80 16.65 3.09 13.84
N LEU A 81 16.47 2.50 15.03
CA LEU A 81 16.32 3.27 16.27
C LEU A 81 17.57 4.10 16.60
N GLU A 82 18.76 3.57 16.32
CA GLU A 82 20.02 4.31 16.45
C GLU A 82 20.09 5.50 15.49
N ALA A 83 19.68 5.30 14.23
CA ALA A 83 19.64 6.37 13.22
C ALA A 83 18.67 7.50 13.60
N LEU A 84 17.56 7.18 14.28
CA LEU A 84 16.61 8.16 14.80
C LEU A 84 17.03 8.79 16.15
N GLY A 85 18.10 8.30 16.78
CA GLY A 85 18.47 8.72 18.15
C GLY A 85 17.46 8.25 19.22
N ALA A 86 16.66 7.23 18.92
CA ALA A 86 15.59 6.70 19.77
C ALA A 86 16.01 5.46 20.58
N ALA A 87 17.25 4.96 20.41
CA ALA A 87 17.78 3.84 21.20
C ALA A 87 18.64 4.32 22.38
N ASP A 88 18.46 3.71 23.56
CA ASP A 88 19.39 3.87 24.69
C ASP A 88 20.69 3.11 24.44
N LEU A 89 21.66 3.80 23.83
CA LEU A 89 22.97 3.26 23.46
C LEU A 89 24.09 3.66 24.41
N ARG A 90 23.76 4.00 25.66
CA ARG A 90 24.77 4.30 26.69
C ARG A 90 25.82 3.19 26.75
N PRO A 91 27.12 3.53 26.92
CA PRO A 91 28.16 2.55 27.19
C PRO A 91 27.76 1.65 28.36
N ASP A 92 27.88 0.34 28.18
CA ASP A 92 27.45 -0.69 29.13
C ASP A 92 25.94 -0.66 29.44
N GLY A 93 25.13 -0.12 28.52
CA GLY A 93 23.68 -0.26 28.53
C GLY A 93 23.23 -1.69 28.21
N GLU A 94 22.02 -2.03 28.63
CA GLU A 94 21.43 -3.35 28.36
C GLU A 94 21.28 -3.61 26.86
N VAL A 95 20.73 -2.63 26.13
CA VAL A 95 20.60 -2.67 24.66
C VAL A 95 21.95 -2.88 24.00
N GLN A 96 22.98 -2.11 24.41
CA GLN A 96 24.30 -2.21 23.81
C GLN A 96 24.92 -3.61 23.99
N ARG A 97 24.81 -4.20 25.20
CA ARG A 97 25.29 -5.57 25.46
C ARG A 97 24.55 -6.62 24.63
N MET A 98 23.22 -6.50 24.53
CA MET A 98 22.43 -7.42 23.72
C MET A 98 22.85 -7.34 22.25
N LEU A 99 22.95 -6.13 21.71
CA LEU A 99 23.33 -5.89 20.32
C LEU A 99 24.75 -6.37 20.02
N GLN A 100 25.72 -6.13 20.90
CA GLN A 100 27.09 -6.58 20.69
C GLN A 100 27.18 -8.10 20.56
N ARG A 101 26.45 -8.82 21.43
CA ARG A 101 26.39 -10.29 21.40
C ARG A 101 25.70 -10.79 20.13
N ALA A 102 24.59 -10.17 19.73
CA ALA A 102 23.86 -10.53 18.52
C ALA A 102 24.68 -10.29 17.25
N VAL A 103 25.36 -9.14 17.16
CA VAL A 103 26.24 -8.81 16.04
C VAL A 103 27.43 -9.77 15.97
N GLY A 104 28.06 -10.09 17.10
CA GLY A 104 29.14 -11.09 17.13
C GLY A 104 28.66 -12.48 16.68
N TRP A 105 27.47 -12.89 17.10
CA TRP A 105 26.88 -14.16 16.66
C TRP A 105 26.58 -14.16 15.15
N LEU A 106 26.08 -13.04 14.60
CA LEU A 106 25.86 -12.89 13.17
C LEU A 106 27.19 -13.00 12.40
N ASP A 107 28.24 -12.29 12.84
CA ASP A 107 29.56 -12.36 12.20
C ASP A 107 30.09 -13.81 12.15
N ASP A 108 29.90 -14.59 13.23
CA ASP A 108 30.24 -16.02 13.28
C ASP A 108 29.36 -16.88 12.37
N HIS A 109 28.05 -16.60 12.30
CA HIS A 109 27.13 -17.30 11.40
C HIS A 109 27.50 -17.07 9.92
N LEU A 110 27.86 -15.85 9.54
CA LEU A 110 28.30 -15.54 8.17
C LEU A 110 29.62 -16.23 7.83
N ARG A 111 30.55 -16.32 8.80
CA ARG A 111 31.77 -17.12 8.64
C ARG A 111 31.47 -18.59 8.38
N GLU A 112 30.58 -19.20 9.16
CA GLU A 112 30.22 -20.60 8.97
C GLU A 112 29.59 -20.82 7.58
N ARG A 113 28.70 -19.92 7.16
CA ARG A 113 28.11 -19.94 5.82
C ARG A 113 29.20 -19.89 4.72
N HIS A 114 30.19 -19.03 4.87
CA HIS A 114 31.32 -18.95 3.93
C HIS A 114 32.15 -20.24 3.91
N ARG A 115 32.35 -20.87 5.07
CA ARG A 115 33.03 -22.16 5.18
C ARG A 115 32.27 -23.27 4.45
N GLU A 116 30.96 -23.38 4.69
CA GLU A 116 30.11 -24.35 4.01
C GLU A 116 30.14 -24.18 2.48
N LEU A 117 30.16 -22.95 1.99
CA LEU A 117 30.29 -22.68 0.55
C LEU A 117 31.63 -23.16 0.00
N LYS A 118 32.74 -22.94 0.73
CA LYS A 118 34.07 -23.43 0.34
C LYS A 118 34.17 -24.95 0.34
N ASP A 119 33.47 -25.61 1.26
CA ASP A 119 33.46 -27.07 1.35
C ASP A 119 32.61 -27.71 0.25
N ARG A 120 31.59 -27.00 -0.25
CA ARG A 120 30.62 -27.53 -1.24
C ARG A 120 30.87 -27.10 -2.68
N LEU A 121 31.52 -25.97 -2.90
CA LEU A 121 31.71 -25.37 -4.22
C LEU A 121 33.17 -25.43 -4.67
N SER A 122 33.37 -25.64 -5.96
CA SER A 122 34.69 -25.45 -6.58
C SER A 122 35.11 -23.98 -6.54
N ALA A 123 36.41 -23.70 -6.71
CA ALA A 123 36.91 -22.33 -6.76
C ALA A 123 36.24 -21.48 -7.86
N LYS A 124 35.85 -22.10 -8.99
CA LYS A 124 35.15 -21.43 -10.09
C LYS A 124 33.70 -21.09 -9.73
N GLU A 125 33.01 -21.99 -9.03
CA GLU A 125 31.63 -21.73 -8.57
C GLU A 125 31.62 -20.69 -7.46
N LEU A 126 32.61 -20.72 -6.56
CA LEU A 126 32.75 -19.74 -5.49
C LEU A 126 33.02 -18.33 -6.03
N SER A 127 33.84 -18.21 -7.08
CA SER A 127 34.10 -16.91 -7.73
C SER A 127 32.93 -16.39 -8.56
N ALA A 128 31.98 -17.25 -8.94
CA ALA A 128 30.73 -16.89 -9.60
C ALA A 128 29.53 -16.85 -8.64
N TYR A 129 29.75 -17.09 -7.34
CA TYR A 129 28.67 -17.18 -6.36
C TYR A 129 27.92 -15.84 -6.27
N ARG A 130 26.60 -15.90 -6.30
CA ARG A 130 25.72 -14.76 -6.12
C ARG A 130 25.08 -14.85 -4.73
N PRO A 131 25.42 -13.94 -3.79
CA PRO A 131 24.73 -13.85 -2.50
C PRO A 131 23.21 -13.76 -2.66
N GLY A 132 22.46 -14.50 -1.85
CA GLY A 132 21.01 -14.46 -1.85
C GLY A 132 20.45 -13.35 -0.93
N PRO A 133 19.11 -13.24 -0.83
CA PRO A 133 18.45 -12.27 0.05
C PRO A 133 18.89 -12.37 1.51
N ASP A 134 19.16 -13.58 2.01
CA ASP A 134 19.62 -13.79 3.39
C ASP A 134 21.01 -13.20 3.65
N GLU A 135 21.95 -13.39 2.73
CA GLU A 135 23.29 -12.80 2.83
C GLU A 135 23.24 -11.27 2.65
N LEU A 136 22.39 -10.75 1.77
CA LEU A 136 22.22 -9.30 1.61
C LEU A 136 21.59 -8.63 2.84
N HIS A 137 20.54 -9.23 3.41
CA HIS A 137 19.93 -8.75 4.64
C HIS A 137 20.93 -8.83 5.81
N HIS A 138 21.82 -9.83 5.82
CA HIS A 138 22.90 -9.91 6.80
C HIS A 138 23.85 -8.72 6.68
N LEU A 139 24.37 -8.48 5.47
CA LEU A 139 25.29 -7.40 5.19
C LEU A 139 24.68 -6.03 5.56
N TYR A 140 23.41 -5.83 5.22
CA TYR A 140 22.64 -4.64 5.56
C TYR A 140 22.48 -4.46 7.07
N ALA A 141 21.96 -5.46 7.80
CA ALA A 141 21.80 -5.38 9.26
C ALA A 141 23.14 -5.12 9.96
N ARG A 142 24.22 -5.75 9.48
CA ARG A 142 25.57 -5.59 10.02
C ARG A 142 26.17 -4.20 9.76
N SER A 143 25.79 -3.55 8.66
CA SER A 143 26.32 -2.26 8.20
C SER A 143 26.05 -1.09 9.15
N PHE A 144 24.98 -1.18 9.97
CA PHE A 144 24.67 -0.17 11.00
C PHE A 144 25.75 -0.11 12.10
N PHE A 145 26.32 -1.25 12.47
CA PHE A 145 27.12 -1.39 13.70
C PHE A 145 28.63 -1.26 13.47
N ARG A 146 29.07 -0.20 12.79
CA ARG A 146 30.50 0.02 12.42
C ARG A 146 31.44 0.21 13.61
N ARG A 147 30.90 0.61 14.77
CA ARG A 147 31.63 0.77 16.04
C ARG A 147 32.27 -0.53 16.54
N TRP A 148 31.77 -1.68 16.10
CA TRP A 148 32.37 -2.98 16.39
C TRP A 148 33.08 -3.47 15.12
N PRO A 149 34.42 -3.49 15.07
CA PRO A 149 35.15 -3.95 13.90
C PRO A 149 34.92 -5.44 13.64
N VAL A 150 34.74 -5.81 12.38
CA VAL A 150 34.79 -7.23 11.97
C VAL A 150 36.26 -7.63 11.82
N SER A 151 36.70 -8.67 12.54
CA SER A 151 38.11 -9.08 12.57
C SER A 151 38.35 -10.53 12.13
N GLY A 152 39.60 -10.84 11.75
CA GLY A 152 40.05 -12.20 11.47
C GLY A 152 39.24 -12.92 10.38
N ALA A 153 38.87 -14.18 10.63
CA ALA A 153 38.12 -15.00 9.68
C ALA A 153 36.73 -14.43 9.36
N ASN A 154 36.09 -13.71 10.30
CA ASN A 154 34.80 -13.07 10.07
C ASN A 154 34.95 -11.93 9.05
N ALA A 155 36.06 -11.17 9.11
CA ALA A 155 36.33 -10.09 8.16
C ALA A 155 36.53 -10.63 6.74
N ALA A 156 37.18 -11.79 6.60
CA ALA A 156 37.35 -12.44 5.30
C ALA A 156 36.02 -12.94 4.72
N ALA A 157 35.12 -13.46 5.56
CA ALA A 157 33.77 -13.87 5.13
C ALA A 157 32.90 -12.68 4.75
N TYR A 158 32.86 -11.64 5.59
CA TYR A 158 32.11 -10.42 5.32
C TYR A 158 32.53 -9.80 3.98
N ARG A 159 33.85 -9.64 3.78
CA ARG A 159 34.41 -9.11 2.54
C ARG A 159 34.06 -9.96 1.31
N PHE A 160 34.15 -11.28 1.43
CA PHE A 160 33.77 -12.19 0.33
C PHE A 160 32.33 -11.95 -0.13
N PHE A 161 31.36 -11.94 0.79
CA PHE A 161 29.96 -11.70 0.42
C PHE A 161 29.73 -10.29 -0.10
N GLN A 162 30.35 -9.27 0.49
CA GLN A 162 30.25 -7.89 0.04
C GLN A 162 30.78 -7.71 -1.38
N GLU A 163 31.98 -8.22 -1.69
CA GLU A 163 32.60 -8.13 -3.03
C GLU A 163 31.78 -8.90 -4.08
N ARG A 164 31.29 -10.10 -3.73
CA ARG A 164 30.42 -10.88 -4.63
C ARG A 164 29.07 -10.21 -4.86
N ALA A 165 28.48 -9.60 -3.83
CA ALA A 165 27.24 -8.84 -3.97
C ALA A 165 27.43 -7.60 -4.86
N ALA A 166 28.51 -6.84 -4.63
CA ALA A 166 28.87 -5.69 -5.45
C ALA A 166 29.11 -6.08 -6.91
N ALA A 167 29.80 -7.19 -7.18
CA ALA A 167 30.06 -7.64 -8.56
C ALA A 167 28.78 -8.02 -9.34
N GLU A 168 27.76 -8.50 -8.64
CA GLU A 168 26.51 -9.00 -9.25
C GLU A 168 25.34 -8.00 -9.11
N TRP A 169 25.61 -6.73 -8.80
CA TRP A 169 24.57 -5.79 -8.36
C TRP A 169 23.42 -5.61 -9.36
N LEU A 170 23.71 -5.70 -10.67
CA LEU A 170 22.72 -5.60 -11.77
C LEU A 170 21.73 -6.77 -11.82
N SER A 171 22.05 -7.90 -11.20
CA SER A 171 21.21 -9.11 -11.22
C SER A 171 20.09 -9.10 -10.17
N TYR A 172 20.16 -8.20 -9.20
CA TYR A 172 19.27 -8.11 -8.06
C TYR A 172 17.97 -7.34 -8.33
N GLY A 173 16.94 -7.66 -7.55
CA GLY A 173 15.68 -6.91 -7.52
C GLY A 173 15.83 -5.59 -6.76
N LEU A 174 14.72 -4.85 -6.67
CA LEU A 174 14.67 -3.52 -6.05
C LEU A 174 15.15 -3.55 -4.59
N GLN A 175 14.56 -4.42 -3.76
CA GLN A 175 14.85 -4.48 -2.32
C GLN A 175 16.31 -4.84 -2.07
N GLU A 176 16.84 -5.83 -2.80
CA GLU A 176 18.23 -6.26 -2.70
C GLU A 176 19.22 -5.18 -3.13
N GLN A 177 18.92 -4.44 -4.20
CA GLN A 177 19.75 -3.32 -4.65
C GLN A 177 19.78 -2.20 -3.61
N LEU A 178 18.65 -1.88 -2.99
CA LEU A 178 18.58 -0.86 -1.92
C LEU A 178 19.40 -1.26 -0.68
N MET A 179 19.23 -2.50 -0.19
CA MET A 179 20.03 -3.03 0.92
C MET A 179 21.53 -3.02 0.60
N LEU A 180 21.90 -3.39 -0.63
CA LEU A 180 23.29 -3.39 -1.08
C LEU A 180 23.85 -1.97 -1.16
N ALA A 181 23.10 -1.00 -1.71
CA ALA A 181 23.55 0.39 -1.80
C ALA A 181 23.86 0.97 -0.42
N LEU A 182 22.97 0.78 0.56
CA LEU A 182 23.17 1.18 1.95
C LEU A 182 24.39 0.49 2.57
N THR A 183 24.53 -0.82 2.37
CA THR A 183 25.68 -1.60 2.85
C THR A 183 27.00 -1.05 2.30
N LEU A 184 27.08 -0.83 0.99
CA LEU A 184 28.29 -0.36 0.31
C LEU A 184 28.65 1.07 0.72
N HIS A 185 27.65 1.96 0.80
CA HIS A 185 27.84 3.32 1.29
C HIS A 185 28.45 3.35 2.69
N ARG A 186 27.85 2.64 3.65
CA ARG A 186 28.31 2.58 5.04
C ARG A 186 29.70 1.95 5.19
N SER A 187 30.05 1.05 4.27
CA SER A 187 31.33 0.33 4.25
C SER A 187 32.42 1.05 3.44
N GLY A 188 32.14 2.22 2.87
CA GLY A 188 33.12 3.08 2.20
C GLY A 188 33.18 2.97 0.67
N ASP A 189 32.38 2.10 0.04
CA ASP A 189 32.21 2.08 -1.43
C ASP A 189 31.02 2.95 -1.85
N GLY A 190 31.18 4.26 -1.65
CA GLY A 190 30.17 5.24 -2.03
C GLY A 190 29.98 5.38 -3.54
N SER A 191 30.95 4.96 -4.36
CA SER A 191 30.84 4.97 -5.84
C SER A 191 29.78 3.98 -6.32
N THR A 192 29.96 2.70 -6.02
CA THR A 192 29.05 1.65 -6.46
C THR A 192 27.65 1.85 -5.87
N ALA A 193 27.57 2.31 -4.61
CA ALA A 193 26.30 2.64 -3.97
C ALA A 193 25.50 3.70 -4.75
N ARG A 194 26.18 4.77 -5.23
CA ARG A 194 25.55 5.81 -6.05
C ARG A 194 25.18 5.30 -7.45
N ASP A 195 25.99 4.44 -8.05
CA ASP A 195 25.66 3.84 -9.35
C ASP A 195 24.39 2.97 -9.27
N ILE A 196 24.22 2.21 -8.19
CA ILE A 196 23.00 1.45 -7.91
C ILE A 196 21.79 2.39 -7.82
N LEU A 197 21.87 3.45 -7.02
CA LEU A 197 20.75 4.39 -6.85
C LEU A 197 20.44 5.18 -8.13
N ASN A 198 21.45 5.55 -8.92
CA ASN A 198 21.24 6.18 -10.22
C ASN A 198 20.49 5.25 -11.18
N SER A 199 20.87 3.96 -11.22
CA SER A 199 20.15 2.94 -12.01
C SER A 199 18.71 2.75 -11.54
N LEU A 200 18.48 2.74 -10.22
CA LEU A 200 17.14 2.66 -9.65
C LEU A 200 16.30 3.89 -10.01
N ARG A 201 16.87 5.09 -9.90
CA ARG A 201 16.20 6.35 -10.26
C ARG A 201 15.81 6.39 -11.73
N GLN A 202 16.71 5.99 -12.63
CA GLN A 202 16.45 5.95 -14.09
C GLN A 202 15.33 4.97 -14.48
N ARG A 203 15.05 3.96 -13.64
CA ARG A 203 14.01 2.96 -13.86
C ARG A 203 12.74 3.24 -13.05
N ALA A 204 12.69 4.35 -12.33
CA ALA A 204 11.51 4.75 -11.57
C ALA A 204 10.48 5.46 -12.46
N THR A 205 9.21 5.32 -12.11
CA THR A 205 8.13 6.18 -12.57
C THR A 205 7.98 7.31 -11.56
N ILE A 206 7.97 8.56 -12.02
CA ILE A 206 7.69 9.72 -11.18
C ILE A 206 6.41 10.35 -11.71
N ASP A 207 5.46 10.55 -10.80
CA ASP A 207 4.15 11.12 -11.08
C ASP A 207 3.79 12.10 -9.95
N ASP A 208 3.23 13.26 -10.31
CA ASP A 208 2.94 14.32 -9.34
C ASP A 208 1.88 13.89 -8.30
N GLU A 209 0.98 12.95 -8.65
CA GLU A 209 -0.06 12.46 -7.75
C GLU A 209 0.40 11.24 -6.93
N LEU A 210 1.10 10.31 -7.58
CA LEU A 210 1.47 9.01 -7.01
C LEU A 210 2.87 8.98 -6.39
N GLY A 211 3.70 9.98 -6.65
CA GLY A 211 5.08 10.04 -6.21
C GLY A 211 6.03 9.17 -7.06
N MET A 212 7.17 8.79 -6.48
CA MET A 212 8.19 7.98 -7.13
C MET A 212 7.95 6.49 -6.86
N THR A 213 7.90 5.65 -7.89
CA THR A 213 7.57 4.21 -7.82
C THR A 213 8.34 3.36 -8.82
N TRP A 214 8.21 2.03 -8.73
CA TRP A 214 8.77 1.09 -9.70
C TRP A 214 7.72 0.09 -10.18
N LYS A 215 7.73 -0.27 -11.47
CA LYS A 215 6.78 -1.26 -12.03
C LYS A 215 6.90 -2.66 -11.40
N SER A 216 8.07 -2.99 -10.83
CA SER A 216 8.31 -4.22 -10.08
C SER A 216 7.76 -4.19 -8.64
N PHE A 217 7.01 -3.15 -8.26
CA PHE A 217 6.34 -3.00 -6.97
C PHE A 217 5.10 -3.92 -6.86
N ARG A 218 5.34 -5.23 -7.00
CA ARG A 218 4.36 -6.27 -6.70
C ARG A 218 4.82 -6.96 -5.43
N ALA A 219 3.90 -7.23 -4.50
CA ALA A 219 4.21 -8.12 -3.39
C ALA A 219 4.72 -9.45 -3.96
N GLY A 220 5.96 -9.81 -3.65
CA GLY A 220 6.48 -11.13 -4.00
C GLY A 220 5.68 -12.22 -3.27
N MET A 221 5.87 -13.48 -3.65
CA MET A 221 5.43 -14.60 -2.82
C MET A 221 6.30 -14.77 -1.57
N ASP A 222 7.40 -14.02 -1.49
CA ASP A 222 8.33 -14.05 -0.38
C ASP A 222 7.81 -13.21 0.78
N TRP A 223 7.77 -13.82 1.95
CA TRP A 223 7.23 -13.24 3.18
C TRP A 223 8.08 -12.08 3.76
N TRP A 224 9.19 -11.70 3.11
CA TRP A 224 10.06 -10.56 3.48
C TRP A 224 10.02 -9.40 2.47
N ALA A 225 9.32 -9.55 1.35
CA ALA A 225 9.30 -8.59 0.25
C ALA A 225 7.95 -7.85 0.19
N PHE A 226 7.62 -7.12 1.26
CA PHE A 226 6.40 -6.33 1.31
C PHE A 226 6.60 -4.96 0.63
N PRO A 227 5.58 -4.46 -0.10
CA PRO A 227 5.69 -3.18 -0.81
C PRO A 227 6.04 -2.00 0.11
N ALA A 228 5.36 -1.87 1.26
CA ALA A 228 5.63 -0.78 2.21
C ALA A 228 7.05 -0.84 2.81
N GLU A 229 7.54 -2.03 3.17
CA GLU A 229 8.90 -2.23 3.71
C GLU A 229 9.97 -1.90 2.67
N THR A 230 9.78 -2.36 1.43
CA THR A 230 10.70 -2.04 0.32
C THR A 230 10.72 -0.53 0.03
N HIS A 231 9.57 0.13 0.15
CA HIS A 231 9.46 1.57 -0.07
C HIS A 231 10.08 2.41 1.05
N ALA A 232 9.91 1.97 2.30
CA ALA A 232 10.59 2.56 3.45
C ALA A 232 12.12 2.46 3.31
N LEU A 233 12.62 1.29 2.86
CA LEU A 233 14.03 1.10 2.55
C LEU A 233 14.51 1.99 1.39
N ALA A 234 13.65 2.27 0.40
CA ALA A 234 13.97 3.20 -0.68
C ALA A 234 14.17 4.62 -0.14
N ILE A 235 13.29 5.09 0.75
CA ILE A 235 13.43 6.38 1.42
C ILE A 235 14.76 6.45 2.18
N GLU A 236 15.08 5.41 2.95
CA GLU A 236 16.36 5.31 3.67
C GLU A 236 17.57 5.41 2.74
N ALA A 237 17.58 4.63 1.65
CA ALA A 237 18.70 4.61 0.71
C ALA A 237 18.88 5.95 -0.02
N PHE A 238 17.81 6.55 -0.53
CA PHE A 238 17.88 7.84 -1.22
C PHE A 238 18.24 8.99 -0.26
N HIS A 239 17.79 8.91 0.99
CA HIS A 239 18.19 9.86 2.04
C HIS A 239 19.68 9.74 2.38
N GLU A 240 20.14 8.55 2.77
CA GLU A 240 21.50 8.37 3.30
C GLU A 240 22.58 8.36 2.22
N VAL A 241 22.34 7.68 1.09
CA VAL A 241 23.38 7.45 0.08
C VAL A 241 23.41 8.56 -0.97
N ALA A 242 22.24 8.99 -1.45
CA ALA A 242 22.14 10.00 -2.51
C ALA A 242 22.05 11.43 -1.96
N GLY A 243 21.48 11.64 -0.76
CA GLY A 243 21.18 12.96 -0.24
C GLY A 243 20.22 13.73 -1.15
N ASP A 244 19.27 13.03 -1.77
CA ASP A 244 18.36 13.59 -2.77
C ASP A 244 17.00 13.89 -2.14
N ASP A 245 16.85 15.11 -1.61
CA ASP A 245 15.66 15.53 -0.89
C ASP A 245 14.39 15.49 -1.76
N GLU A 246 14.50 15.76 -3.06
CA GLU A 246 13.34 15.69 -3.96
C GLU A 246 12.92 14.24 -4.20
N ALA A 247 13.85 13.32 -4.45
CA ALA A 247 13.52 11.90 -4.54
C ALA A 247 12.91 11.39 -3.21
N VAL A 248 13.46 11.79 -2.07
CA VAL A 248 12.92 11.44 -0.74
C VAL A 248 11.49 11.97 -0.58
N LYS A 249 11.22 13.22 -0.98
CA LYS A 249 9.87 13.80 -0.97
C LYS A 249 8.90 12.97 -1.82
N GLN A 250 9.27 12.64 -3.06
CA GLN A 250 8.43 11.84 -3.96
C GLN A 250 8.20 10.42 -3.44
N LEU A 251 9.19 9.81 -2.80
CA LEU A 251 9.04 8.50 -2.16
C LEU A 251 8.12 8.56 -0.94
N ARG A 252 8.19 9.62 -0.13
CA ARG A 252 7.28 9.83 1.01
C ARG A 252 5.83 10.04 0.55
N ILE A 253 5.62 10.82 -0.51
CA ILE A 253 4.30 10.99 -1.12
C ILE A 253 3.73 9.62 -1.47
N HIS A 254 4.50 8.77 -2.14
CA HIS A 254 4.03 7.43 -2.48
C HIS A 254 3.72 6.56 -1.25
N LEU A 255 4.57 6.57 -0.22
CA LEU A 255 4.34 5.81 1.02
C LEU A 255 3.02 6.19 1.70
N LEU A 256 2.73 7.50 1.75
CA LEU A 256 1.50 8.04 2.32
C LEU A 256 0.29 7.72 1.45
N LYS A 257 0.43 7.75 0.11
CA LYS A 257 -0.61 7.33 -0.83
C LYS A 257 -0.95 5.85 -0.69
N LEU A 258 0.06 4.99 -0.51
CA LEU A 258 -0.16 3.58 -0.19
C LEU A 258 -0.94 3.43 1.10
N LYS A 259 -0.60 4.18 2.17
CA LYS A 259 -1.36 4.13 3.41
C LYS A 259 -2.81 4.59 3.23
N ARG A 260 -3.06 5.55 2.34
CA ARG A 260 -4.41 6.04 2.08
C ARG A 260 -5.33 4.99 1.45
N THR A 261 -4.80 4.06 0.66
CA THR A 261 -5.64 3.07 -0.06
C THR A 261 -5.42 1.62 0.34
N THR A 262 -4.40 1.35 1.14
CA THR A 262 -4.04 0.01 1.58
C THR A 262 -3.77 -0.02 3.07
N ASP A 263 -4.04 -1.16 3.68
CA ASP A 263 -3.61 -1.37 5.05
C ASP A 263 -2.14 -1.82 5.10
N TRP A 264 -1.42 -1.35 6.12
CA TRP A 264 -0.08 -1.83 6.42
C TRP A 264 -0.20 -3.11 7.24
N LYS A 265 -0.54 -4.20 6.54
CA LYS A 265 -0.97 -5.51 7.07
C LYS A 265 -0.04 -6.17 8.10
N THR A 266 1.19 -5.68 8.29
CA THR A 266 2.17 -6.24 9.21
C THR A 266 2.71 -5.19 10.17
N THR A 267 3.07 -5.63 11.36
CA THR A 267 3.77 -4.79 12.36
C THR A 267 5.11 -4.27 11.82
N LYS A 268 5.80 -5.06 10.98
CA LYS A 268 7.05 -4.67 10.32
C LYS A 268 6.84 -3.54 9.33
N ALA A 269 5.90 -3.69 8.40
CA ALA A 269 5.55 -2.64 7.44
C ALA A 269 5.21 -1.32 8.13
N THR A 270 4.48 -1.39 9.25
CA THR A 270 4.15 -0.21 10.05
C THR A 270 5.39 0.42 10.69
N ALA A 271 6.24 -0.38 11.34
CA ALA A 271 7.46 0.13 11.99
C ALA A 271 8.44 0.73 10.98
N GLU A 272 8.68 0.05 9.85
CA GLU A 272 9.56 0.53 8.76
C GLU A 272 9.03 1.82 8.14
N ALA A 273 7.72 1.92 7.91
CA ALA A 273 7.12 3.14 7.37
C ALA A 273 7.22 4.32 8.35
N VAL A 274 6.99 4.09 9.65
CA VAL A 274 7.19 5.12 10.69
C VAL A 274 8.65 5.56 10.73
N HIS A 275 9.60 4.62 10.71
CA HIS A 275 11.03 4.94 10.63
C HIS A 275 11.35 5.82 9.42
N ALA A 276 10.92 5.43 8.22
CA ALA A 276 11.19 6.18 6.99
C ALA A 276 10.57 7.59 6.97
N LEU A 277 9.38 7.75 7.56
CA LEU A 277 8.72 9.06 7.69
C LEU A 277 9.43 9.99 8.69
N LEU A 278 10.03 9.43 9.74
CA LEU A 278 10.81 10.18 10.74
C LEU A 278 12.27 10.42 10.33
N LEU A 279 12.75 9.73 9.28
CA LEU A 279 14.15 9.78 8.85
C LEU A 279 14.50 11.10 8.14
N GLY A 280 14.93 12.11 8.88
CA GLY A 280 15.45 13.36 8.32
C GLY A 280 14.44 14.20 7.50
N GLY A 281 14.88 15.35 6.99
CA GLY A 281 14.02 16.26 6.22
C GLY A 281 13.17 17.20 7.09
N PRO A 282 12.19 17.92 6.50
CA PRO A 282 11.34 18.87 7.22
C PRO A 282 10.47 18.15 8.26
N ASP A 283 10.26 18.80 9.40
CA ASP A 283 9.37 18.29 10.44
C ASP A 283 7.93 18.21 9.93
N LEU A 284 7.51 16.99 9.57
CA LEU A 284 6.17 16.68 9.09
C LEU A 284 5.13 16.65 10.21
N LEU A 285 5.56 16.58 11.48
CA LEU A 285 4.68 16.53 12.65
C LEU A 285 4.41 17.92 13.23
N GLY A 286 5.29 18.89 12.95
CA GLY A 286 5.12 20.27 13.35
C GLY A 286 3.94 20.96 12.67
N GLU A 287 3.35 21.93 13.38
CA GLU A 287 2.24 22.74 12.86
C GLU A 287 2.68 23.54 11.61
N GLY A 288 1.93 23.38 10.53
CA GLY A 288 2.08 24.14 9.29
C GLY A 288 0.99 25.21 9.13
N PRO A 289 1.20 26.23 8.30
CA PRO A 289 0.16 27.20 7.97
C PRO A 289 -1.01 26.50 7.25
N ALA A 290 -2.23 26.75 7.72
CA ALA A 290 -3.42 26.23 7.07
C ALA A 290 -3.55 26.78 5.62
N PRO A 291 -4.00 25.96 4.65
CA PRO A 291 -4.22 26.43 3.29
C PRO A 291 -5.33 27.49 3.27
N VAL A 292 -5.20 28.45 2.35
CA VAL A 292 -6.29 29.38 2.03
C VAL A 292 -7.20 28.72 1.02
N ILE A 293 -8.41 28.36 1.45
CA ILE A 293 -9.43 27.74 0.61
C ILE A 293 -10.55 28.76 0.36
N THR A 294 -10.89 28.97 -0.92
CA THR A 294 -12.03 29.79 -1.33
C THR A 294 -12.96 28.96 -2.22
N VAL A 295 -14.24 28.92 -1.87
CA VAL A 295 -15.31 28.24 -2.61
C VAL A 295 -16.25 29.32 -3.16
N GLY A 296 -16.16 29.58 -4.47
CA GLY A 296 -16.78 30.72 -5.10
C GLY A 296 -16.24 32.04 -4.55
N SER A 297 -17.11 32.82 -3.92
CA SER A 297 -16.77 34.07 -3.23
C SER A 297 -16.52 33.90 -1.73
N GLU A 298 -16.74 32.70 -1.18
CA GLU A 298 -16.63 32.43 0.24
C GLU A 298 -15.26 31.88 0.61
N ARG A 299 -14.60 32.50 1.59
CA ARG A 299 -13.36 32.00 2.16
C ARG A 299 -13.69 31.06 3.31
N VAL A 300 -13.19 29.83 3.24
CA VAL A 300 -13.36 28.83 4.31
C VAL A 300 -12.58 29.27 5.55
N ASP A 301 -13.21 29.19 6.72
CA ASP A 301 -12.57 29.45 8.00
C ASP A 301 -11.88 28.18 8.52
N PRO A 302 -10.54 28.14 8.62
CA PRO A 302 -9.83 26.99 9.17
C PRO A 302 -9.69 27.07 10.69
N SER A 303 -10.49 27.86 11.42
CA SER A 303 -10.33 28.05 12.88
C SER A 303 -10.69 26.81 13.72
N ALA A 304 -11.62 25.98 13.25
CA ALA A 304 -12.08 24.77 13.94
C ALA A 304 -11.26 23.52 13.56
N GLN A 305 -9.94 23.58 13.72
CA GLN A 305 -9.04 22.46 13.42
C GLN A 305 -9.04 21.38 14.50
N GLU A 306 -9.00 20.12 14.08
CA GLU A 306 -8.70 18.97 14.92
C GLU A 306 -7.25 19.09 15.45
N PRO A 307 -7.04 19.06 16.78
CA PRO A 307 -5.70 19.12 17.34
C PRO A 307 -4.80 18.00 16.81
N GLY A 308 -3.55 18.34 16.46
CA GLY A 308 -2.55 17.39 15.97
C GLY A 308 -2.63 17.09 14.46
N THR A 309 -3.82 16.86 13.90
CA THR A 309 -3.97 16.62 12.45
C THR A 309 -4.14 17.89 11.65
N GLY A 310 -4.62 18.98 12.27
CA GLY A 310 -4.98 20.21 11.57
C GLY A 310 -6.17 20.04 10.63
N ALA A 311 -6.91 18.93 10.73
CA ALA A 311 -8.04 18.63 9.86
C ALA A 311 -9.23 19.54 10.20
N PHE A 312 -9.89 20.07 9.18
CA PHE A 312 -11.13 20.84 9.32
C PHE A 312 -12.07 20.53 8.16
N ASN A 313 -13.36 20.79 8.35
CA ASN A 313 -14.36 20.65 7.31
C ASN A 313 -15.24 21.90 7.23
N ALA A 314 -15.87 22.09 6.07
CA ALA A 314 -16.89 23.10 5.84
C ALA A 314 -18.02 22.44 5.04
N THR A 315 -19.26 22.76 5.40
CA THR A 315 -20.45 22.17 4.80
C THR A 315 -21.46 23.27 4.53
N TRP A 316 -22.02 23.24 3.33
CA TRP A 316 -23.06 24.16 2.90
C TRP A 316 -24.34 23.38 2.64
N GLY A 317 -25.44 23.83 3.22
CA GLY A 317 -26.76 23.28 2.96
C GLY A 317 -27.29 23.66 1.57
N PRO A 318 -28.35 23.00 1.08
CA PRO A 318 -28.88 23.22 -0.26
C PRO A 318 -29.21 24.68 -0.60
N GLU A 319 -29.65 25.48 0.38
CA GLU A 319 -30.01 26.88 0.19
C GLU A 319 -28.80 27.83 0.13
N GLU A 320 -27.64 27.37 0.61
CA GLU A 320 -26.40 28.15 0.65
C GLU A 320 -25.58 27.99 -0.63
N VAL A 321 -25.81 26.88 -1.37
CA VAL A 321 -25.10 26.55 -2.60
C VAL A 321 -25.44 27.53 -3.72
N ARG A 322 -24.42 28.18 -4.27
CA ARG A 322 -24.53 29.15 -5.37
C ARG A 322 -23.77 28.69 -6.60
N PRO A 323 -24.16 29.14 -7.82
CA PRO A 323 -23.46 28.76 -9.04
C PRO A 323 -21.96 29.09 -9.06
N ASP A 324 -21.51 30.14 -8.38
CA ASP A 324 -20.09 30.52 -8.30
C ASP A 324 -19.25 29.56 -7.44
N MET A 325 -19.88 28.79 -6.54
CA MET A 325 -19.21 27.80 -5.69
C MET A 325 -18.63 26.61 -6.47
N GLY A 326 -18.96 26.47 -7.76
CA GLY A 326 -18.28 25.55 -8.68
C GLY A 326 -16.81 25.91 -8.95
N ARG A 327 -16.36 27.11 -8.54
CA ARG A 327 -14.95 27.51 -8.60
C ARG A 327 -14.33 27.39 -7.21
N VAL A 328 -13.40 26.44 -7.05
CA VAL A 328 -12.63 26.31 -5.82
C VAL A 328 -11.17 26.67 -6.07
N THR A 329 -10.60 27.45 -5.16
CA THR A 329 -9.17 27.78 -5.17
C THR A 329 -8.55 27.38 -3.84
N VAL A 330 -7.40 26.72 -3.92
CA VAL A 330 -6.60 26.31 -2.77
C VAL A 330 -5.22 26.91 -2.95
N THR A 331 -4.76 27.67 -1.97
CA THR A 331 -3.42 28.27 -1.97
C THR A 331 -2.68 27.84 -0.71
N THR A 332 -1.53 27.18 -0.88
CA THR A 332 -0.62 26.84 0.20
C THR A 332 0.53 27.85 0.26
N THR A 333 1.14 28.01 1.43
CA THR A 333 2.29 28.92 1.62
C THR A 333 3.60 28.17 1.83
N ASP A 334 3.56 26.84 1.83
CA ASP A 334 4.72 25.96 1.88
C ASP A 334 4.53 24.72 0.98
N ASP A 335 5.59 23.92 0.87
CA ASP A 335 5.66 22.72 0.04
C ASP A 335 5.27 21.45 0.80
N ARG A 336 4.55 21.57 1.92
CA ARG A 336 4.08 20.40 2.68
C ARG A 336 2.99 19.69 1.89
N VAL A 337 2.91 18.38 2.10
CA VAL A 337 1.84 17.57 1.52
C VAL A 337 0.58 17.77 2.36
N ALA A 338 -0.49 18.24 1.72
CA ALA A 338 -1.81 18.33 2.32
C ALA A 338 -2.80 17.48 1.51
N TRP A 339 -3.79 16.92 2.19
CA TRP A 339 -4.91 16.21 1.56
C TRP A 339 -6.21 16.90 1.90
N GLY A 340 -7.09 16.97 0.92
CA GLY A 340 -8.45 17.45 1.07
C GLY A 340 -9.33 16.82 0.02
N ALA A 341 -10.64 16.88 0.24
CA ALA A 341 -11.65 16.44 -0.70
C ALA A 341 -12.78 17.47 -0.73
N LEU A 342 -13.39 17.61 -1.90
CA LEU A 342 -14.58 18.43 -2.11
C LEU A 342 -15.68 17.52 -2.62
N HIS A 343 -16.84 17.57 -1.97
CA HIS A 343 -17.98 16.72 -2.31
C HIS A 343 -19.18 17.59 -2.69
N TRP A 344 -19.76 17.28 -3.84
CA TRP A 344 -21.01 17.89 -4.29
C TRP A 344 -22.09 16.81 -4.33
N ARG A 345 -23.18 17.01 -3.58
CA ARG A 345 -24.27 16.04 -3.45
C ARG A 345 -25.58 16.63 -3.94
N TYR A 346 -26.27 15.88 -4.80
CA TYR A 346 -27.55 16.27 -5.37
C TYR A 346 -28.34 15.02 -5.74
N PHE A 347 -29.65 15.19 -5.95
CA PHE A 347 -30.49 14.15 -6.53
C PHE A 347 -30.55 14.34 -8.03
N GLU A 348 -30.46 13.23 -8.76
CA GLU A 348 -30.61 13.18 -10.20
C GLU A 348 -31.44 11.97 -10.58
N ARG A 349 -32.10 12.03 -11.73
CA ARG A 349 -32.71 10.85 -12.34
C ARG A 349 -31.62 9.87 -12.77
N MET A 350 -31.84 8.59 -12.52
CA MET A 350 -30.86 7.55 -12.81
C MET A 350 -30.41 7.55 -14.28
N ASP A 351 -31.31 7.85 -15.21
CA ASP A 351 -31.05 7.91 -16.65
C ASP A 351 -30.42 9.24 -17.14
N ALA A 352 -30.19 10.19 -16.24
CA ALA A 352 -29.48 11.44 -16.51
C ALA A 352 -28.08 11.49 -15.85
N VAL A 353 -27.69 10.42 -15.14
CA VAL A 353 -26.37 10.33 -14.51
C VAL A 353 -25.29 10.20 -15.60
N THR A 354 -24.36 11.14 -15.62
CA THR A 354 -23.15 11.11 -16.45
C THR A 354 -22.05 10.27 -15.80
N PRO A 355 -21.06 9.74 -16.55
CA PRO A 355 -19.98 8.97 -15.92
C PRO A 355 -19.10 9.85 -15.04
N HIS A 356 -18.52 9.25 -13.99
CA HIS A 356 -17.54 9.86 -13.10
C HIS A 356 -16.40 8.87 -12.84
N GLU A 357 -15.15 9.36 -12.94
CA GLU A 357 -13.94 8.56 -12.76
C GLU A 357 -13.08 9.16 -11.64
N SER A 358 -12.76 8.37 -10.61
CA SER A 358 -11.84 8.77 -9.55
C SER A 358 -11.48 7.61 -8.62
N PRO A 359 -10.22 7.16 -8.52
CA PRO A 359 -9.21 6.96 -9.57
C PRO A 359 -9.53 5.73 -10.44
N PHE A 360 -10.72 5.15 -10.27
CA PHE A 360 -11.23 4.08 -11.10
C PHE A 360 -11.72 4.64 -12.43
N ASP A 361 -11.37 3.95 -13.49
CA ASP A 361 -12.01 4.10 -14.79
C ASP A 361 -12.98 2.92 -14.95
N LEU A 362 -14.26 3.26 -15.13
CA LEU A 362 -15.36 2.31 -15.09
C LEU A 362 -16.20 2.44 -16.34
N SER A 363 -16.22 1.37 -17.13
CA SER A 363 -17.06 1.24 -18.32
C SER A 363 -18.05 0.10 -18.14
N ARG A 364 -19.28 0.32 -18.58
CA ARG A 364 -20.38 -0.64 -18.48
C ARG A 364 -21.05 -0.76 -19.82
N GLN A 365 -21.17 -1.99 -20.32
CA GLN A 365 -21.82 -2.29 -21.58
C GLN A 365 -22.88 -3.37 -21.37
N VAL A 366 -23.99 -3.23 -22.07
CA VAL A 366 -25.10 -4.19 -22.04
C VAL A 366 -25.33 -4.68 -23.45
N MET A 367 -25.23 -5.98 -23.61
CA MET A 367 -25.29 -6.64 -24.91
C MET A 367 -26.40 -7.69 -24.90
N LEU A 368 -27.15 -7.78 -25.98
CA LEU A 368 -28.08 -8.89 -26.20
C LEU A 368 -27.29 -10.13 -26.60
N ARG A 369 -27.56 -11.25 -25.94
CA ARG A 369 -27.05 -12.57 -26.31
C ARG A 369 -27.99 -13.19 -27.33
N GLU A 370 -27.62 -13.12 -28.61
CA GLU A 370 -28.37 -13.75 -29.70
C GLU A 370 -27.76 -15.12 -30.01
N ASN A 371 -28.58 -16.15 -30.16
CA ASN A 371 -28.12 -17.45 -30.63
C ASN A 371 -28.15 -17.47 -32.17
N THR A 372 -27.00 -17.68 -32.80
CA THR A 372 -26.88 -17.90 -34.24
C THR A 372 -26.54 -19.35 -34.53
N ASP A 373 -26.58 -19.76 -35.80
CA ASP A 373 -26.18 -21.10 -36.23
C ASP A 373 -24.71 -21.43 -35.90
N GLU A 374 -23.87 -20.40 -35.72
CA GLU A 374 -22.45 -20.52 -35.34
C GLU A 374 -22.22 -20.47 -33.82
N GLY A 375 -23.27 -20.21 -33.04
CA GLY A 375 -23.24 -20.08 -31.58
C GLY A 375 -23.77 -18.75 -31.06
N PRO A 376 -23.71 -18.53 -29.73
CA PRO A 376 -24.12 -17.28 -29.12
C PRO A 376 -23.18 -16.14 -29.50
N VAL A 377 -23.75 -15.02 -29.96
CA VAL A 377 -23.05 -13.77 -30.25
C VAL A 377 -23.56 -12.66 -29.33
N LEU A 378 -22.66 -11.77 -28.91
CA LEU A 378 -23.00 -10.60 -28.10
C LEU A 378 -23.18 -9.39 -29.03
N VAL A 379 -24.37 -8.82 -29.00
CA VAL A 379 -24.74 -7.67 -29.82
C VAL A 379 -24.94 -6.46 -28.90
N PRO A 380 -24.11 -5.40 -29.01
CA PRO A 380 -24.31 -4.17 -28.25
C PRO A 380 -25.72 -3.58 -28.45
N LEU A 381 -26.28 -3.00 -27.38
CA LEU A 381 -27.55 -2.27 -27.41
C LEU A 381 -27.35 -0.77 -27.72
N ASP A 382 -26.31 -0.44 -28.49
CA ASP A 382 -25.93 0.93 -28.88
C ASP A 382 -26.82 1.54 -29.98
N GLN A 383 -27.70 0.74 -30.58
CA GLN A 383 -28.70 1.15 -31.57
C GLN A 383 -30.11 0.78 -31.11
N ALA A 384 -31.12 1.48 -31.65
CA ALA A 384 -32.53 1.22 -31.32
C ALA A 384 -32.93 -0.22 -31.68
N ARG A 385 -32.94 -1.10 -30.66
CA ARG A 385 -33.41 -2.47 -30.74
C ARG A 385 -34.47 -2.71 -29.68
N THR A 386 -35.61 -3.27 -30.09
CA THR A 386 -36.68 -3.66 -29.18
C THR A 386 -36.33 -5.01 -28.54
N LEU A 387 -36.13 -5.01 -27.22
CA LEU A 387 -35.98 -6.24 -26.43
C LEU A 387 -37.34 -6.89 -26.19
N ARG A 388 -37.33 -8.20 -25.93
CA ARG A 388 -38.53 -9.01 -25.64
C ARG A 388 -38.38 -9.78 -24.34
N PRO A 389 -39.48 -10.07 -23.64
CA PRO A 389 -39.45 -11.02 -22.53
C PRO A 389 -38.86 -12.36 -22.96
N GLY A 390 -37.92 -12.87 -22.18
CA GLY A 390 -37.14 -14.08 -22.47
C GLY A 390 -35.74 -13.83 -23.04
N ASP A 391 -35.48 -12.64 -23.58
CA ASP A 391 -34.13 -12.26 -24.04
C ASP A 391 -33.12 -12.32 -22.89
N VAL A 392 -31.89 -12.70 -23.23
CA VAL A 392 -30.76 -12.74 -22.28
C VAL A 392 -29.82 -11.60 -22.60
N LEU A 393 -29.54 -10.77 -21.60
CA LEU A 393 -28.60 -9.67 -21.67
C LEU A 393 -27.31 -10.06 -20.93
N THR A 394 -26.17 -9.78 -21.54
CA THR A 394 -24.86 -9.85 -20.89
C THR A 394 -24.44 -8.44 -20.51
N VAL A 395 -24.24 -8.22 -19.21
CA VAL A 395 -23.65 -6.99 -18.69
C VAL A 395 -22.16 -7.23 -18.55
N ARG A 396 -21.36 -6.41 -19.23
CA ARG A 396 -19.90 -6.41 -19.15
C ARG A 396 -19.43 -5.13 -18.50
N ILE A 397 -18.63 -5.27 -17.44
CA ILE A 397 -18.08 -4.18 -16.67
C ILE A 397 -16.57 -4.24 -16.77
N GLU A 398 -15.96 -3.16 -17.23
CA GLU A 398 -14.52 -2.98 -17.23
C GLU A 398 -14.16 -1.99 -16.13
N LEU A 399 -13.33 -2.44 -15.18
CA LEU A 399 -12.84 -1.63 -14.07
C LEU A 399 -11.31 -1.55 -14.17
N ARG A 400 -10.79 -0.35 -14.35
CA ARG A 400 -9.35 -0.07 -14.40
C ARG A 400 -8.93 0.76 -13.19
N THR A 401 -7.78 0.43 -12.61
CA THR A 401 -7.11 1.21 -11.56
C THR A 401 -5.63 1.38 -11.87
N ASP A 402 -5.07 2.52 -11.47
CA ASP A 402 -3.64 2.86 -11.60
C ASP A 402 -2.83 2.51 -10.33
N ARG A 403 -3.50 2.15 -9.23
CA ARG A 403 -2.89 1.97 -7.90
C ARG A 403 -3.40 0.73 -7.19
N TRP A 404 -2.67 0.32 -6.16
CA TRP A 404 -3.12 -0.70 -5.23
C TRP A 404 -4.26 -0.17 -4.36
N LEU A 405 -5.32 -0.96 -4.23
CA LEU A 405 -6.51 -0.64 -3.45
C LEU A 405 -6.91 -1.87 -2.62
N ASP A 406 -7.14 -1.67 -1.33
CA ASP A 406 -7.74 -2.68 -0.46
C ASP A 406 -9.24 -2.36 -0.26
N PHE A 407 -10.03 -3.42 -0.10
CA PHE A 407 -11.48 -3.35 0.19
C PHE A 407 -12.28 -2.53 -0.83
N VAL A 408 -12.22 -2.94 -2.10
CA VAL A 408 -13.00 -2.33 -3.18
C VAL A 408 -14.37 -3.01 -3.27
N HIS A 409 -15.42 -2.19 -3.28
CA HIS A 409 -16.78 -2.66 -3.53
C HIS A 409 -17.25 -2.15 -4.89
N LEU A 410 -17.64 -3.07 -5.76
CA LEU A 410 -18.35 -2.78 -7.00
C LEU A 410 -19.81 -3.19 -6.85
N LYS A 411 -20.71 -2.32 -7.29
CA LYS A 411 -22.16 -2.51 -7.25
C LYS A 411 -22.72 -2.22 -8.64
N ASP A 412 -23.30 -3.21 -9.27
CA ASP A 412 -24.03 -3.05 -10.54
C ASP A 412 -25.53 -3.16 -10.27
N LEU A 413 -26.23 -2.03 -10.45
CA LEU A 413 -27.69 -1.98 -10.38
C LEU A 413 -28.28 -2.60 -11.65
N ARG A 414 -29.46 -3.22 -11.51
CA ARG A 414 -30.20 -3.76 -12.66
C ARG A 414 -31.54 -3.09 -12.85
N ALA A 415 -32.07 -3.18 -14.07
CA ALA A 415 -33.42 -2.72 -14.38
C ALA A 415 -34.46 -3.65 -13.72
N ALA A 416 -35.56 -3.06 -13.24
CA ALA A 416 -36.65 -3.80 -12.57
C ALA A 416 -37.30 -4.86 -13.46
N GLY A 417 -37.25 -4.69 -14.80
CA GLY A 417 -37.75 -5.68 -15.77
C GLY A 417 -36.81 -6.85 -16.06
N THR A 418 -35.73 -7.02 -15.29
CA THR A 418 -34.72 -8.07 -15.50
C THR A 418 -34.42 -8.86 -14.24
N GLU A 419 -34.15 -10.17 -14.39
CA GLU A 419 -33.74 -11.07 -13.31
C GLU A 419 -32.35 -11.68 -13.58
N PRO A 420 -31.52 -11.89 -12.55
CA PRO A 420 -30.21 -12.50 -12.74
C PRO A 420 -30.34 -13.99 -13.06
N LEU A 421 -29.58 -14.48 -14.05
CA LEU A 421 -29.54 -15.92 -14.33
C LEU A 421 -28.78 -16.69 -13.26
N GLU A 422 -27.66 -16.13 -12.79
CA GLU A 422 -26.92 -16.67 -11.65
C GLU A 422 -27.50 -16.13 -10.34
N ARG A 423 -27.96 -17.02 -9.46
CA ARG A 423 -28.57 -16.66 -8.17
C ARG A 423 -27.71 -16.98 -6.96
N LEU A 424 -26.59 -17.69 -7.15
CA LEU A 424 -25.74 -18.12 -6.06
C LEU A 424 -24.66 -17.07 -5.79
N SER A 425 -24.63 -16.61 -4.53
CA SER A 425 -23.51 -15.83 -4.02
C SER A 425 -22.33 -16.76 -3.68
N GLY A 426 -21.10 -16.30 -3.84
CA GLY A 426 -19.92 -17.13 -3.58
C GLY A 426 -18.61 -16.45 -3.94
N TYR A 427 -17.51 -17.10 -3.53
CA TYR A 427 -16.17 -16.65 -3.88
C TYR A 427 -15.83 -17.08 -5.31
N ARG A 428 -15.19 -16.18 -6.06
CA ARG A 428 -14.75 -16.38 -7.43
C ARG A 428 -13.27 -16.00 -7.53
N TYR A 429 -12.58 -16.66 -8.45
CA TYR A 429 -11.22 -16.31 -8.82
C TYR A 429 -11.13 -16.32 -10.34
N GLN A 430 -10.84 -15.17 -10.92
CA GLN A 430 -10.79 -14.98 -12.38
C GLN A 430 -9.65 -14.01 -12.69
N ASP A 431 -8.84 -14.34 -13.71
CA ASP A 431 -7.77 -13.48 -14.25
C ASP A 431 -6.82 -12.92 -13.18
N GLY A 432 -6.54 -13.70 -12.13
CA GLY A 432 -5.65 -13.31 -11.05
C GLY A 432 -6.32 -12.51 -9.93
N LEU A 433 -7.63 -12.29 -9.98
CA LEU A 433 -8.42 -11.55 -8.99
C LEU A 433 -9.38 -12.47 -8.25
N GLY A 434 -9.18 -12.60 -6.94
CA GLY A 434 -10.15 -13.21 -6.03
C GLY A 434 -11.16 -12.19 -5.52
N HIS A 435 -12.45 -12.53 -5.54
CA HIS A 435 -13.51 -11.66 -5.03
C HIS A 435 -14.71 -12.47 -4.54
N TYR A 436 -15.52 -11.87 -3.65
CA TYR A 436 -16.80 -12.42 -3.25
C TYR A 436 -17.94 -11.74 -4.00
N GLN A 437 -18.73 -12.52 -4.73
CA GLN A 437 -19.89 -12.05 -5.46
C GLN A 437 -21.16 -12.31 -4.64
N SER A 438 -21.94 -11.26 -4.37
CA SER A 438 -23.26 -11.35 -3.75
C SER A 438 -24.35 -10.89 -4.71
N VAL A 439 -25.18 -11.83 -5.15
CA VAL A 439 -26.33 -11.55 -5.99
C VAL A 439 -27.51 -11.20 -5.08
N ARG A 440 -28.04 -9.99 -5.20
CA ARG A 440 -29.26 -9.53 -4.52
C ARG A 440 -30.33 -9.21 -5.56
N ASP A 441 -31.53 -8.85 -5.12
CA ASP A 441 -32.66 -8.57 -6.03
C ASP A 441 -32.39 -7.34 -6.90
N ALA A 442 -31.96 -6.23 -6.28
CA ALA A 442 -31.77 -4.95 -6.97
C ALA A 442 -30.38 -4.77 -7.61
N ALA A 443 -29.37 -5.54 -7.19
CA ALA A 443 -27.99 -5.33 -7.59
C ALA A 443 -27.13 -6.59 -7.51
N LEU A 444 -26.06 -6.60 -8.30
CA LEU A 444 -24.90 -7.46 -8.11
C LEU A 444 -23.86 -6.70 -7.27
N HIS A 445 -23.38 -7.32 -6.20
CA HIS A 445 -22.28 -6.78 -5.39
C HIS A 445 -21.04 -7.63 -5.58
N ILE A 446 -19.90 -7.00 -5.81
CA ILE A 446 -18.59 -7.64 -5.92
C ILE A 446 -17.69 -7.00 -4.86
N PHE A 447 -17.23 -7.82 -3.91
CA PHE A 447 -16.36 -7.41 -2.81
C PHE A 447 -14.95 -7.93 -3.07
N ILE A 448 -13.99 -7.03 -3.21
CA ILE A 448 -12.62 -7.32 -3.60
C ILE A 448 -11.70 -6.92 -2.44
N ASP A 449 -11.03 -7.88 -1.83
CA ASP A 449 -10.15 -7.60 -0.68
C ASP A 449 -8.91 -6.80 -1.07
N ARG A 450 -8.36 -7.07 -2.26
CA ARG A 450 -7.18 -6.38 -2.80
C ARG A 450 -7.17 -6.38 -4.32
N MET A 451 -6.90 -5.22 -4.90
CA MET A 451 -6.79 -4.99 -6.33
C MET A 451 -5.43 -4.37 -6.66
N ALA A 452 -4.76 -4.90 -7.68
CA ALA A 452 -3.49 -4.36 -8.19
C ALA A 452 -3.77 -3.34 -9.31
N PRO A 453 -2.81 -2.49 -9.69
CA PRO A 453 -2.90 -1.70 -10.91
C PRO A 453 -3.15 -2.60 -12.13
N GLY A 454 -4.16 -2.29 -12.92
CA GLY A 454 -4.59 -3.10 -14.05
C GLY A 454 -6.04 -2.87 -14.47
N THR A 455 -6.47 -3.67 -15.45
CA THR A 455 -7.84 -3.68 -15.97
C THR A 455 -8.47 -5.04 -15.66
N TYR A 456 -9.70 -5.01 -15.15
CA TYR A 456 -10.45 -6.19 -14.72
C TYR A 456 -11.81 -6.18 -15.37
N VAL A 457 -12.23 -7.34 -15.90
CA VAL A 457 -13.52 -7.48 -16.60
C VAL A 457 -14.42 -8.40 -15.80
N PHE A 458 -15.64 -7.94 -15.54
CA PHE A 458 -16.71 -8.71 -14.89
C PHE A 458 -17.87 -8.86 -15.86
N GLU A 459 -18.36 -10.08 -16.02
CA GLU A 459 -19.51 -10.36 -16.88
C GLU A 459 -20.57 -11.13 -16.08
N HIS A 460 -21.83 -10.72 -16.23
CA HIS A 460 -22.97 -11.48 -15.69
C HIS A 460 -24.19 -11.37 -16.61
N GLU A 461 -25.11 -12.31 -16.46
CA GLU A 461 -26.27 -12.43 -17.34
C GLU A 461 -27.58 -12.12 -16.63
N LEU A 462 -28.43 -11.36 -17.32
CA LEU A 462 -29.77 -10.98 -16.90
C LEU A 462 -30.78 -11.53 -17.91
N ARG A 463 -31.94 -12.01 -17.46
CA ARG A 463 -33.08 -12.36 -18.31
C ARG A 463 -34.14 -11.28 -18.24
N VAL A 464 -34.63 -10.85 -19.40
CA VAL A 464 -35.77 -9.91 -19.49
C VAL A 464 -37.05 -10.65 -19.11
N THR A 465 -37.82 -10.10 -18.17
CA THR A 465 -39.03 -10.74 -17.62
C THR A 465 -40.32 -9.94 -17.84
N HIS A 466 -40.24 -8.62 -17.99
CA HIS A 466 -41.40 -7.74 -18.12
C HIS A 466 -41.25 -6.76 -19.28
N ASP A 467 -42.36 -6.48 -19.97
CA ASP A 467 -42.48 -5.38 -20.93
C ASP A 467 -42.48 -4.03 -20.20
N GLY A 468 -41.91 -3.00 -20.82
CA GLY A 468 -41.88 -1.66 -20.28
C GLY A 468 -40.63 -0.87 -20.64
N ASP A 469 -40.57 0.36 -20.12
CA ASP A 469 -39.43 1.26 -20.27
C ASP A 469 -38.80 1.49 -18.89
N PHE A 470 -37.65 0.88 -18.67
CA PHE A 470 -36.98 0.83 -17.37
C PHE A 470 -35.70 1.65 -17.38
N SER A 471 -35.48 2.44 -16.33
CA SER A 471 -34.14 2.95 -16.05
C SER A 471 -33.25 1.79 -15.66
N GLN A 472 -32.20 1.57 -16.44
CA GLN A 472 -31.12 0.71 -16.03
C GLN A 472 -30.23 1.53 -15.09
N GLY A 473 -30.02 1.01 -13.87
CA GLY A 473 -29.18 1.70 -12.90
C GLY A 473 -27.72 1.78 -13.34
N ILE A 474 -26.93 2.50 -12.53
CA ILE A 474 -25.49 2.64 -12.73
C ILE A 474 -24.71 1.47 -12.14
N THR A 475 -23.50 1.27 -12.64
CA THR A 475 -22.46 0.56 -11.90
C THR A 475 -21.63 1.57 -11.14
N SER A 476 -21.41 1.34 -9.85
CA SER A 476 -20.49 2.12 -9.02
C SER A 476 -19.35 1.24 -8.50
N ALA A 477 -18.15 1.80 -8.39
CA ALA A 477 -17.03 1.20 -7.66
C ALA A 477 -16.52 2.19 -6.61
N GLN A 478 -16.19 1.70 -5.42
CA GLN A 478 -15.70 2.54 -4.32
C GLN A 478 -14.63 1.77 -3.53
N CYS A 479 -13.55 2.47 -3.15
CA CYS A 479 -12.62 1.97 -2.14
C CYS A 479 -13.21 2.28 -0.75
N LEU A 480 -13.49 1.27 0.06
CA LEU A 480 -14.09 1.53 1.37
C LEU A 480 -13.08 2.09 2.39
N TYR A 481 -11.78 1.94 2.13
CA TYR A 481 -10.72 2.53 2.93
C TYR A 481 -10.51 4.02 2.62
N ALA A 482 -10.71 4.42 1.36
CA ALA A 482 -10.73 5.80 0.89
C ALA A 482 -12.04 6.09 0.13
N PRO A 483 -13.18 6.31 0.82
CA PRO A 483 -14.50 6.45 0.20
C PRO A 483 -14.61 7.56 -0.86
N GLU A 484 -13.75 8.58 -0.75
CA GLU A 484 -13.61 9.64 -1.74
C GLU A 484 -13.08 9.13 -3.09
N PHE A 485 -12.51 7.93 -3.14
CA PHE A 485 -12.18 7.20 -4.36
C PHE A 485 -13.37 6.35 -4.75
N ASN A 486 -14.18 6.90 -5.65
CA ASN A 486 -15.33 6.25 -6.26
C ASN A 486 -15.51 6.64 -7.72
N SER A 487 -16.11 5.75 -8.49
CA SER A 487 -16.50 5.98 -9.88
C SER A 487 -17.89 5.43 -10.11
N HIS A 488 -18.57 5.95 -11.13
CA HIS A 488 -19.78 5.32 -11.63
C HIS A 488 -19.93 5.47 -13.13
N SER A 489 -20.61 4.49 -13.73
CA SER A 489 -21.01 4.55 -15.14
C SER A 489 -22.09 5.61 -15.34
N GLU A 490 -22.37 5.90 -16.61
CA GLU A 490 -23.63 6.54 -16.97
C GLU A 490 -24.81 5.63 -16.66
N GLY A 491 -25.99 6.24 -16.52
CA GLY A 491 -27.25 5.51 -16.52
C GLY A 491 -27.81 5.41 -17.93
N VAL A 492 -28.47 4.28 -18.23
CA VAL A 492 -29.07 4.04 -19.55
C VAL A 492 -30.50 3.54 -19.40
N ARG A 493 -31.30 3.62 -20.46
CA ARG A 493 -32.67 3.07 -20.47
C ARG A 493 -32.72 1.76 -21.23
N VAL A 494 -33.59 0.87 -20.76
CA VAL A 494 -33.87 -0.42 -21.39
C VAL A 494 -35.36 -0.45 -21.75
N VAL A 495 -35.64 -0.53 -23.05
CA VAL A 495 -37.02 -0.58 -23.59
C VAL A 495 -37.32 -2.00 -24.06
N VAL A 496 -38.40 -2.57 -23.51
CA VAL A 496 -38.88 -3.93 -23.79
C VAL A 496 -40.31 -3.84 -24.30
N GLY A 497 -40.58 -4.45 -25.47
CA GLY A 497 -41.95 -4.66 -25.94
C GLY A 497 -42.68 -3.45 -26.54
N TYR A 498 -41.98 -2.57 -27.25
CA TYR A 498 -42.61 -1.48 -28.03
C TYR A 498 -42.50 -1.67 -29.54
#